data_AF-A0A178LVI8-F1
#
_entry.id   AF-A0A178LVI8-F1
#
_cell.length_a   1.000
_cell.length_b   1.000
_cell.length_c   1.000
_cell.angle_alpha   90.00
_cell.angle_beta   90.00
_cell.angle_gamma   90.00
#
_symmetry.space_group_name_H-M   'P 1'
#
loop_
_entity.id
_entity.type
_entity.pdbx_description
1 polymer ?
#
loop_
_entity_poly.entity_id
_entity_poly.type
_entity_poly.pdbx_seq_one_letter_code
_entity_poly.pdbx_strand_id
1 'polypeptide(L)'
;MPRRHAVRPANLPAIEPTTAAEEATTLPATDDPMAVLRYEPLPDLDPEQARRLLSTPAEQPVAETKKLPARLRPKTTKHKGITRIDHPAKRTFGYFVRVTWNKQRRSKFFSDSVYGDRLAALAAAIEWRNATERELGKPRTERQVIGVSRTSTGIVGVRRTIKDGREVYEATWRDGNRIRRTSYSIAKHGERRALALARRAREKYERMRQRTPTGD
;
A
#
# COMPACT_ATOMS: atom_id res chain seq x y z
N MET A 1 34.28 26.40 -8.91
CA MET A 1 35.55 25.79 -8.45
C MET A 1 35.24 24.48 -7.75
N PRO A 2 35.62 23.32 -8.31
CA PRO A 2 35.20 22.00 -7.83
C PRO A 2 36.13 21.49 -6.73
N ARG A 3 35.58 20.86 -5.68
CA ARG A 3 36.37 20.02 -4.76
C ARG A 3 35.99 18.57 -4.96
N ARG A 4 36.90 17.87 -5.63
CA ARG A 4 36.96 16.40 -5.71
C ARG A 4 37.37 15.90 -4.32
N HIS A 5 36.60 14.98 -3.75
CA HIS A 5 37.08 14.15 -2.65
C HIS A 5 37.30 12.74 -3.20
N ALA A 6 38.57 12.38 -3.35
CA ALA A 6 39.02 11.04 -3.67
C ALA A 6 38.80 10.13 -2.45
N VAL A 7 38.19 8.97 -2.69
CA VAL A 7 37.94 7.93 -1.69
C VAL A 7 39.21 7.09 -1.53
N ARG A 8 39.55 6.83 -0.26
CA ARG A 8 40.68 6.04 0.23
C ARG A 8 40.43 4.55 -0.02
N PRO A 9 41.36 3.77 -0.61
CA PRO A 9 41.16 2.32 -0.73
C PRO A 9 41.42 1.63 0.62
N ALA A 10 40.45 0.83 1.06
CA ALA A 10 40.57 -0.04 2.21
C ALA A 10 41.32 -1.33 1.80
N ASN A 11 42.36 -1.63 2.58
CA ASN A 11 43.16 -2.84 2.51
C ASN A 11 42.39 -4.00 3.18
N LEU A 12 42.20 -5.12 2.48
CA LEU A 12 41.66 -6.36 3.02
C LEU A 12 42.70 -7.47 2.80
N PRO A 13 43.06 -8.26 3.84
CA PRO A 13 44.10 -9.26 3.74
C PRO A 13 43.65 -10.52 2.98
N ALA A 14 44.62 -11.10 2.30
CA ALA A 14 44.56 -12.35 1.56
C ALA A 14 44.20 -13.54 2.47
N ILE A 15 43.36 -14.43 1.96
CA ILE A 15 43.13 -15.78 2.47
C ILE A 15 43.39 -16.71 1.29
N GLU A 16 44.51 -17.44 1.33
CA GLU A 16 44.76 -18.60 0.45
C GLU A 16 44.27 -19.90 1.16
N PRO A 17 44.42 -21.11 0.57
CA PRO A 17 43.29 -21.82 0.00
C PRO A 17 43.08 -23.18 0.67
N THR A 18 41.85 -23.48 1.08
CA THR A 18 41.44 -24.86 1.40
C THR A 18 40.27 -25.21 0.52
N THR A 19 40.56 -25.88 -0.60
CA THR A 19 39.57 -26.64 -1.37
C THR A 19 40.12 -28.03 -1.53
N ALA A 20 39.63 -28.91 -0.67
CA ALA A 20 39.78 -30.34 -0.78
C ALA A 20 38.92 -30.83 -1.96
N ALA A 21 39.55 -31.65 -2.80
CA ALA A 21 38.99 -32.73 -3.60
C ALA A 21 37.68 -32.47 -4.35
N GLU A 22 37.83 -32.12 -5.63
CA GLU A 22 36.89 -32.46 -6.69
C GLU A 22 36.81 -33.98 -6.86
N GLU A 23 35.65 -34.58 -6.61
CA GLU A 23 35.26 -35.82 -7.28
C GLU A 23 34.23 -35.46 -8.36
N ALA A 24 34.73 -35.41 -9.59
CA ALA A 24 33.94 -35.23 -10.80
C ALA A 24 33.06 -36.46 -11.03
N THR A 25 31.75 -36.30 -10.86
CA THR A 25 30.77 -37.17 -11.52
C THR A 25 30.35 -36.47 -12.81
N THR A 26 31.01 -36.82 -13.90
CA THR A 26 30.63 -36.49 -15.27
C THR A 26 29.29 -37.14 -15.60
N LEU A 27 28.24 -36.33 -15.77
CA LEU A 27 27.02 -36.75 -16.46
C LEU A 27 27.34 -36.79 -17.97
N PRO A 28 27.09 -37.89 -18.70
CA PRO A 28 27.26 -37.89 -20.15
C PRO A 28 26.17 -37.02 -20.79
N ALA A 29 26.61 -36.01 -21.55
CA ALA A 29 25.75 -35.25 -22.43
C ALA A 29 25.13 -36.20 -23.47
N THR A 30 23.82 -36.41 -23.38
CA THR A 30 23.04 -37.12 -24.39
C THR A 30 22.01 -36.14 -24.93
N ASP A 31 22.32 -35.53 -26.09
CA ASP A 31 21.44 -34.63 -26.86
C ASP A 31 20.31 -35.44 -27.55
N ASP A 32 19.40 -36.01 -26.77
CA ASP A 32 18.18 -36.63 -27.32
C ASP A 32 16.93 -36.06 -26.62
N PRO A 33 16.24 -35.07 -27.22
CA PRO A 33 15.13 -34.34 -26.58
C PRO A 33 13.89 -35.22 -26.31
N MET A 34 13.90 -36.46 -26.81
CA MET A 34 12.84 -37.45 -26.62
C MET A 34 13.21 -38.57 -25.64
N ALA A 35 14.37 -38.51 -24.99
CA ALA A 35 14.76 -39.47 -23.95
C ALA A 35 13.75 -39.54 -22.80
N VAL A 36 13.05 -38.44 -22.51
CA VAL A 36 11.98 -38.35 -21.49
C VAL A 36 10.78 -39.26 -21.81
N LEU A 37 10.60 -39.66 -23.07
CA LEU A 37 9.50 -40.54 -23.51
C LEU A 37 9.93 -42.00 -23.65
N ARG A 38 11.21 -42.33 -23.43
CA ARG A 38 11.62 -43.72 -23.22
C ARG A 38 11.17 -44.09 -21.81
N TYR A 39 10.18 -44.97 -21.72
CA TYR A 39 9.85 -45.61 -20.45
C TYR A 39 11.05 -46.45 -20.04
N GLU A 40 11.90 -45.92 -19.16
CA GLU A 40 12.84 -46.74 -18.42
C GLU A 40 12.02 -47.62 -17.48
N PRO A 41 12.13 -48.96 -17.59
CA PRO A 41 11.45 -49.83 -16.66
C PRO A 41 11.92 -49.49 -15.25
N LEU A 42 10.95 -49.23 -14.38
CA LEU A 42 11.20 -48.83 -13.00
C LEU A 42 12.16 -49.86 -12.39
N PRO A 43 13.27 -49.45 -11.75
CA PRO A 43 14.17 -50.40 -11.11
C PRO A 43 13.37 -51.28 -10.16
N ASP A 44 13.64 -52.59 -10.18
CA ASP A 44 13.03 -53.57 -9.27
C ASP A 44 13.41 -53.16 -7.84
N LEU A 45 12.57 -52.32 -7.24
CA LEU A 45 12.77 -51.83 -5.89
C LEU A 45 12.59 -53.00 -4.94
N ASP A 46 13.64 -53.33 -4.19
CA ASP A 46 13.55 -54.36 -3.16
C ASP A 46 12.39 -54.03 -2.21
N PRO A 47 11.63 -55.05 -1.75
CA PRO A 47 10.42 -54.83 -0.96
C PRO A 47 10.70 -54.07 0.35
N GLU A 48 11.92 -54.14 0.87
CA GLU A 48 12.36 -53.34 2.02
C GLU A 48 12.58 -51.85 1.68
N GLN A 49 13.10 -51.55 0.50
CA GLN A 49 13.28 -50.19 0.02
C GLN A 49 11.93 -49.52 -0.28
N ALA A 50 11.00 -50.26 -0.90
CA ALA A 50 9.63 -49.81 -1.10
C ALA A 50 8.91 -49.51 0.23
N ARG A 51 9.08 -50.38 1.23
CA ARG A 51 8.57 -50.15 2.60
C ARG A 51 9.19 -48.92 3.25
N ARG A 52 10.49 -48.68 3.06
CA ARG A 52 11.20 -47.51 3.60
C ARG A 52 10.75 -46.20 2.95
N LEU A 53 10.45 -46.19 1.65
CA LEU A 53 9.90 -45.02 0.96
C LEU A 53 8.44 -44.74 1.40
N LEU A 54 7.65 -45.79 1.62
CA LEU A 54 6.28 -45.67 2.15
C LEU A 54 6.24 -45.31 3.64
N SER A 55 7.25 -45.72 4.41
CA SER A 55 7.37 -45.39 5.85
C SER A 55 8.05 -44.05 6.10
N THR A 56 8.75 -43.50 5.10
CA THR A 56 9.26 -42.13 5.19
C THR A 56 8.04 -41.23 5.20
N PRO A 57 7.81 -40.43 6.26
CA PRO A 57 6.71 -39.49 6.25
C PRO A 57 6.91 -38.61 5.02
N ALA A 58 5.95 -38.63 4.11
CA ALA A 58 5.91 -37.70 2.99
C ALA A 58 5.83 -36.30 3.60
N GLU A 59 7.00 -35.70 3.83
CA GLU A 59 7.13 -34.32 4.24
C GLU A 59 6.71 -33.53 3.01
N GLN A 60 5.39 -33.36 2.89
CA GLN A 60 4.83 -32.39 1.98
C GLN A 60 5.58 -31.11 2.31
N PRO A 61 6.22 -30.44 1.34
CA PRO A 61 6.74 -29.12 1.59
C PRO A 61 5.51 -28.30 2.00
N VAL A 62 5.37 -28.07 3.30
CA VAL A 62 4.47 -27.07 3.86
C VAL A 62 5.01 -25.79 3.28
N ALA A 63 4.50 -25.45 2.09
CA ALA A 63 4.85 -24.25 1.38
C ALA A 63 4.45 -23.13 2.32
N GLU A 64 5.42 -22.68 3.11
CA GLU A 64 5.26 -21.57 4.02
C GLU A 64 4.72 -20.45 3.17
N THR A 65 3.43 -20.18 3.34
CA THR A 65 2.75 -19.22 2.50
C THR A 65 3.35 -17.89 2.89
N LYS A 66 4.38 -17.44 2.17
CA LYS A 66 5.08 -16.19 2.42
C LYS A 66 4.01 -15.11 2.44
N LYS A 67 3.66 -14.68 3.65
CA LYS A 67 2.58 -13.72 3.88
C LYS A 67 2.95 -12.48 3.09
N LEU A 68 2.19 -12.18 2.04
CA LEU A 68 2.40 -10.98 1.24
C LEU A 68 2.52 -9.78 2.18
N PRO A 69 3.51 -8.89 1.95
CA PRO A 69 3.68 -7.71 2.78
C PRO A 69 2.37 -6.93 2.77
N ALA A 70 1.97 -6.38 3.93
CA ALA A 70 0.65 -5.79 4.13
C ALA A 70 0.23 -4.75 3.07
N ARG A 71 1.20 -4.12 2.40
CA ARG A 71 1.00 -3.13 1.32
C ARG A 71 0.49 -3.73 0.02
N LEU A 72 0.80 -4.99 -0.29
CA LEU A 72 0.41 -5.67 -1.53
C LEU A 72 -0.86 -6.51 -1.38
N ARG A 73 -1.42 -6.58 -0.17
CA ARG A 73 -2.66 -7.33 0.07
C ARG A 73 -3.85 -6.60 -0.56
N PRO A 74 -4.72 -7.30 -1.30
CA PRO A 74 -5.94 -6.70 -1.83
C PRO A 74 -6.82 -6.19 -0.67
N LYS A 75 -7.45 -5.04 -0.87
CA LYS A 75 -8.38 -4.49 0.12
C LYS A 75 -9.56 -5.45 0.29
N THR A 76 -9.91 -5.71 1.53
CA THR A 76 -10.98 -6.65 1.88
C THR A 76 -12.38 -6.17 1.48
N THR A 77 -12.54 -4.87 1.20
CA THR A 77 -13.83 -4.26 0.83
C THR A 77 -13.63 -3.19 -0.24
N LYS A 78 -14.57 -3.13 -1.19
CA LYS A 78 -14.59 -2.12 -2.25
C LYS A 78 -14.99 -0.74 -1.73
N HIS A 79 -15.71 -0.67 -0.61
CA HIS A 79 -16.27 0.57 -0.09
C HIS A 79 -15.28 1.39 0.75
N LYS A 80 -15.13 2.68 0.45
CA LYS A 80 -14.27 3.57 1.25
C LYS A 80 -14.79 3.76 2.67
N GLY A 81 -13.84 3.75 3.60
CA GLY A 81 -14.10 3.96 5.02
C GLY A 81 -14.72 2.75 5.71
N ILE A 82 -14.89 1.64 5.01
CA ILE A 82 -15.33 0.36 5.56
C ILE A 82 -14.14 -0.59 5.48
N THR A 83 -13.89 -1.36 6.53
CA THR A 83 -12.85 -2.39 6.54
C THR A 83 -13.39 -3.63 7.19
N ARG A 84 -13.20 -4.77 6.54
CA ARG A 84 -13.52 -6.06 7.13
C ARG A 84 -12.48 -6.42 8.19
N ILE A 85 -12.95 -6.80 9.36
CA ILE A 85 -12.11 -7.30 10.45
C ILE A 85 -12.54 -8.75 10.70
N ASP A 86 -11.61 -9.67 10.45
CA ASP A 86 -11.77 -11.08 10.73
C ASP A 86 -10.67 -11.50 11.72
N HIS A 87 -11.05 -11.69 12.99
CA HIS A 87 -10.17 -12.21 14.04
C HIS A 87 -10.68 -13.58 14.50
N PRO A 88 -10.27 -14.68 13.84
CA PRO A 88 -10.79 -16.01 14.15
C PRO A 88 -10.49 -16.45 15.59
N ALA A 89 -9.29 -16.15 16.10
CA ALA A 89 -8.90 -16.47 17.48
C ALA A 89 -9.78 -15.79 18.54
N LYS A 90 -10.32 -14.60 18.24
CA LYS A 90 -11.21 -13.84 19.14
C LYS A 90 -12.68 -13.95 18.76
N ARG A 91 -13.02 -14.83 17.80
CA ARG A 91 -14.36 -15.01 17.21
C ARG A 91 -15.04 -13.69 16.85
N THR A 92 -14.25 -12.68 16.48
CA THR A 92 -14.72 -11.33 16.19
C THR A 92 -14.72 -11.14 14.69
N PHE A 93 -15.91 -11.17 14.10
CA PHE A 93 -16.14 -11.00 12.67
C PHE A 93 -17.07 -9.82 12.45
N GLY A 94 -16.70 -8.92 11.55
CA GLY A 94 -17.54 -7.77 11.26
C GLY A 94 -16.88 -6.70 10.41
N TYR A 95 -17.61 -5.60 10.26
CA TYR A 95 -17.20 -4.44 9.51
C TYR A 95 -16.93 -3.25 10.43
N PHE A 96 -15.75 -2.65 10.29
CA PHE A 96 -15.40 -1.43 10.98
C PHE A 96 -15.53 -0.24 10.03
N VAL A 97 -16.40 0.70 10.40
CA VAL A 97 -16.65 1.90 9.62
C VAL A 97 -15.98 3.10 10.28
N ARG A 98 -15.27 3.89 9.49
CA ARG A 98 -14.60 5.12 9.93
C ARG A 98 -14.97 6.26 8.98
N VAL A 99 -15.65 7.27 9.52
CA VAL A 99 -15.96 8.51 8.81
C VAL A 99 -15.21 9.64 9.48
N THR A 100 -14.36 10.32 8.71
CA THR A 100 -13.65 11.51 9.16
C THR A 100 -13.98 12.68 8.24
N TRP A 101 -14.38 13.79 8.85
CA TRP A 101 -14.71 15.02 8.14
C TRP A 101 -14.48 16.23 9.05
N ASN A 102 -13.84 17.27 8.52
CA ASN A 102 -13.66 18.55 9.22
C ASN A 102 -13.26 18.42 10.71
N LYS A 103 -12.18 17.68 11.00
CA LYS A 103 -11.67 17.33 12.34
C LYS A 103 -12.58 16.43 13.21
N GLN A 104 -13.83 16.20 12.84
CA GLN A 104 -14.71 15.25 13.50
C GLN A 104 -14.44 13.82 12.99
N ARG A 105 -14.45 12.87 13.92
CA ARG A 105 -14.23 11.44 13.64
C ARG A 105 -15.38 10.66 14.26
N ARG A 106 -16.09 9.87 13.45
CA ARG A 106 -17.10 8.92 13.90
C ARG A 106 -16.67 7.53 13.45
N SER A 107 -16.71 6.57 14.36
CA SER A 107 -16.40 5.17 14.07
C SER A 107 -17.39 4.26 14.74
N LYS A 108 -17.76 3.18 14.06
CA LYS A 108 -18.67 2.16 14.59
C LYS A 108 -18.28 0.78 14.05
N PHE A 109 -18.44 -0.24 14.88
CA PHE A 109 -18.23 -1.64 14.51
C PHE A 109 -19.59 -2.33 14.35
N PHE A 110 -19.71 -3.13 13.30
CA PHE A 110 -20.89 -3.91 12.96
C PHE A 110 -20.47 -5.38 12.95
N SER A 111 -20.86 -6.14 13.97
CA SER A 111 -20.52 -7.55 14.09
C SER A 111 -21.50 -8.42 13.29
N ASP A 112 -20.99 -9.46 12.64
CA ASP A 112 -21.83 -10.37 11.86
C ASP A 112 -22.83 -11.11 12.75
N SER A 113 -22.43 -11.49 13.96
CA SER A 113 -23.31 -12.19 14.90
C SER A 113 -24.54 -11.39 15.32
N VAL A 114 -24.47 -10.06 15.32
CA VAL A 114 -25.60 -9.19 15.70
C VAL A 114 -26.56 -9.00 14.53
N TYR A 115 -26.04 -8.90 13.32
CA TYR A 115 -26.83 -8.70 12.10
C TYR A 115 -27.17 -10.02 11.38
N GLY A 116 -26.77 -11.16 11.95
CA GLY A 116 -27.04 -12.51 11.45
C GLY A 116 -26.09 -12.98 10.35
N ASP A 117 -25.79 -12.12 9.38
CA ASP A 117 -24.94 -12.46 8.24
C ASP A 117 -23.97 -11.34 7.84
N ARG A 118 -22.93 -11.72 7.10
CA ARG A 118 -21.93 -10.84 6.51
C ARG A 118 -22.55 -9.80 5.59
N LEU A 119 -23.53 -10.17 4.75
CA LEU A 119 -24.15 -9.22 3.83
C LEU A 119 -25.02 -8.21 4.57
N ALA A 120 -25.77 -8.67 5.57
CA ALA A 120 -26.58 -7.80 6.43
C ALA A 120 -25.72 -6.80 7.22
N ALA A 121 -24.61 -7.28 7.81
CA ALA A 121 -23.65 -6.41 8.50
C ALA A 121 -23.02 -5.38 7.56
N LEU A 122 -22.73 -5.76 6.31
CA LEU A 122 -22.21 -4.84 5.30
C LEU A 122 -23.24 -3.77 4.90
N ALA A 123 -24.50 -4.15 4.68
CA ALA A 123 -25.58 -3.22 4.36
C ALA A 123 -25.77 -2.19 5.48
N ALA A 124 -25.87 -2.65 6.73
CA ALA A 124 -25.97 -1.77 7.90
C ALA A 124 -24.77 -0.82 8.03
N ALA A 125 -23.56 -1.31 7.76
CA ALA A 125 -22.35 -0.50 7.74
C ALA A 125 -22.38 0.60 6.66
N ILE A 126 -22.89 0.29 5.47
CA ILE A 126 -23.04 1.25 4.37
C ILE A 126 -24.08 2.31 4.70
N GLU A 127 -25.24 1.92 5.22
CA GLU A 127 -26.32 2.84 5.60
C GLU A 127 -25.87 3.80 6.70
N TRP A 128 -25.24 3.27 7.75
CA TRP A 128 -24.72 4.10 8.83
C TRP A 128 -23.67 5.09 8.33
N ARG A 129 -22.78 4.66 7.42
CA ARG A 129 -21.80 5.55 6.78
C ARG A 129 -22.51 6.66 6.00
N ASN A 130 -23.51 6.32 5.19
CA ASN A 130 -24.26 7.29 4.38
C ASN A 130 -24.97 8.32 5.26
N ALA A 131 -25.64 7.85 6.33
CA ALA A 131 -26.32 8.71 7.29
C ALA A 131 -25.33 9.64 8.01
N THR A 132 -24.20 9.10 8.48
CA THR A 132 -23.14 9.88 9.13
C THR A 132 -22.51 10.91 8.19
N GLU A 133 -22.30 10.58 6.91
CA GLU A 133 -21.77 11.52 5.93
C GLU A 133 -22.75 12.65 5.63
N ARG A 134 -24.07 12.37 5.62
CA ARG A 134 -25.12 13.38 5.48
C ARG A 134 -25.19 14.30 6.70
N GLU A 135 -25.13 13.75 7.92
CA GLU A 135 -25.09 14.53 9.17
C GLU A 135 -23.89 15.48 9.21
N LEU A 136 -22.72 15.00 8.78
CA LEU A 136 -21.49 15.80 8.73
C LEU A 136 -21.43 16.78 7.55
N GLY A 137 -22.42 16.79 6.65
CA GLY A 137 -22.42 17.62 5.44
C GLY A 137 -21.28 17.28 4.47
N LYS A 138 -20.80 16.03 4.47
CA LYS A 138 -19.70 15.59 3.61
C LYS A 138 -20.23 15.20 2.24
N PRO A 139 -19.72 15.78 1.14
CA PRO A 139 -20.06 15.30 -0.19
C PRO A 139 -19.56 13.86 -0.37
N ARG A 140 -20.43 12.98 -0.87
CA ARG A 140 -20.13 11.57 -1.15
C ARG A 140 -19.11 11.50 -2.29
N THR A 141 -17.82 11.55 -1.95
CA THR A 141 -16.73 11.40 -2.91
C THR A 141 -15.81 10.25 -2.49
N GLU A 142 -15.50 9.36 -3.44
CA GLU A 142 -14.55 8.26 -3.22
C GLU A 142 -13.11 8.74 -3.05
N ARG A 143 -12.82 9.96 -3.49
CA ARG A 143 -11.52 10.60 -3.31
C ARG A 143 -11.25 10.90 -1.83
N GLN A 144 -9.98 10.76 -1.43
CA GLN A 144 -9.54 11.18 -0.10
C GLN A 144 -9.68 12.69 0.03
N VAL A 145 -10.49 13.15 0.98
CA VAL A 145 -10.59 14.58 1.34
C VAL A 145 -9.83 14.78 2.63
N ILE A 146 -8.83 15.63 2.61
CA ILE A 146 -8.03 15.97 3.79
C ILE A 146 -8.70 17.20 4.41
N GLY A 147 -9.36 17.02 5.56
CA GLY A 147 -10.06 18.11 6.26
C GLY A 147 -9.22 18.83 7.32
N VAL A 148 -7.91 18.58 7.39
CA VAL A 148 -7.03 19.15 8.42
C VAL A 148 -5.81 19.77 7.76
N SER A 149 -5.55 21.05 8.04
CA SER A 149 -4.30 21.68 7.68
C SER A 149 -3.24 21.30 8.71
N ARG A 150 -2.07 20.87 8.24
CA ARG A 150 -0.88 20.65 9.08
C ARG A 150 0.14 21.76 8.90
N THR A 151 -0.25 22.87 8.28
CA THR A 151 0.67 23.89 7.80
C THR A 151 0.58 25.15 8.63
N SER A 152 1.68 25.90 8.69
CA SER A 152 1.82 27.16 9.45
C SER A 152 0.76 28.21 9.15
N THR A 153 0.12 28.15 7.98
CA THR A 153 -0.94 29.07 7.54
C THR A 153 -2.34 28.70 8.03
N GLY A 154 -2.53 27.51 8.61
CA GLY A 154 -3.84 26.99 9.03
C GLY A 154 -4.77 26.60 7.88
N ILE A 155 -4.42 26.88 6.62
CA ILE A 155 -5.23 26.56 5.43
C ILE A 155 -4.76 25.23 4.83
N VAL A 156 -5.69 24.36 4.47
CA VAL A 156 -5.38 23.03 3.93
C VAL A 156 -4.66 23.16 2.58
N GLY A 157 -3.45 22.61 2.48
CA GLY A 157 -2.71 22.55 1.22
C GLY A 157 -2.05 23.86 0.80
N VAL A 158 -2.02 24.88 1.67
CA VAL A 158 -1.26 26.12 1.45
C VAL A 158 -0.10 26.18 2.42
N ARG A 159 1.12 26.34 1.93
CA ARG A 159 2.34 26.46 2.76
C ARG A 159 3.16 27.69 2.44
N ARG A 160 3.84 28.25 3.46
CA ARG A 160 4.90 29.23 3.26
C ARG A 160 6.19 28.48 2.94
N THR A 161 6.88 28.85 1.87
CA THR A 161 8.12 28.22 1.41
C THR A 161 9.00 29.27 0.76
N ILE A 162 10.31 29.10 0.86
CA ILE A 162 11.29 29.96 0.19
C ILE A 162 11.64 29.29 -1.14
N LYS A 163 11.41 29.99 -2.27
CA LYS A 163 11.85 29.58 -3.61
C LYS A 163 12.77 30.65 -4.17
N ASP A 164 13.94 30.25 -4.64
CA ASP A 164 14.93 31.14 -5.26
C ASP A 164 15.26 32.37 -4.39
N GLY A 165 15.40 32.15 -3.07
CA GLY A 165 15.66 33.20 -2.08
C GLY A 165 14.47 34.12 -1.78
N ARG A 166 13.30 33.89 -2.37
CA ARG A 166 12.09 34.69 -2.16
C ARG A 166 11.05 33.91 -1.38
N GLU A 167 10.39 34.58 -0.45
CA GLU A 167 9.27 33.97 0.26
C GLU A 167 8.01 33.91 -0.60
N VAL A 168 7.36 32.76 -0.58
CA VAL A 168 6.23 32.42 -1.44
C VAL A 168 5.21 31.61 -0.66
N TYR A 169 3.93 31.89 -0.90
CA TYR A 169 2.84 30.98 -0.54
C TYR A 169 2.56 30.01 -1.68
N GLU A 170 2.74 28.72 -1.43
CA GLU A 170 2.45 27.67 -2.39
C GLU A 170 1.13 26.98 -2.05
N ALA A 171 0.19 27.01 -2.99
CA ALA A 171 -1.04 26.23 -2.95
C ALA A 171 -0.86 24.96 -3.78
N THR A 172 -1.12 23.80 -3.18
CA THR A 172 -1.07 22.49 -3.83
C THR A 172 -2.47 21.88 -3.91
N TRP A 173 -2.82 21.28 -5.03
CA TRP A 173 -4.02 20.45 -5.17
C TRP A 173 -3.78 19.23 -6.03
N ARG A 174 -4.67 18.25 -5.89
CA ARG A 174 -4.68 17.03 -6.69
C ARG A 174 -5.77 17.14 -7.73
N ASP A 175 -5.38 16.95 -8.98
CA ASP A 175 -6.24 16.95 -10.15
C ASP A 175 -6.20 15.54 -10.76
N GLY A 176 -7.25 14.75 -10.51
CA GLY A 176 -7.26 13.32 -10.81
C GLY A 176 -6.06 12.59 -10.20
N ASN A 177 -5.17 12.08 -11.06
CA ASN A 177 -3.96 11.39 -10.64
C ASN A 177 -2.70 12.29 -10.57
N ARG A 178 -2.78 13.56 -10.99
CA ARG A 178 -1.65 14.49 -11.00
C ARG A 178 -1.73 15.47 -9.82
N ILE A 179 -0.57 15.88 -9.31
CA ILE A 179 -0.45 16.93 -8.29
C ILE A 179 -0.06 18.22 -9.00
N ARG A 180 -0.84 19.27 -8.80
CA ARG A 180 -0.59 20.62 -9.34
C ARG A 180 -0.27 21.58 -8.20
N ARG A 181 0.57 22.58 -8.49
CA ARG A 181 1.04 23.57 -7.53
C ARG A 181 1.03 24.95 -8.19
N THR A 182 0.63 25.97 -7.44
CA THR A 182 0.82 27.38 -7.83
C THR A 182 1.42 28.18 -6.69
N SER A 183 2.35 29.05 -7.03
CA SER A 183 3.11 29.90 -6.11
C SER A 183 2.71 31.36 -6.23
N TYR A 184 2.53 32.03 -5.09
CA TYR A 184 2.28 33.46 -4.98
C TYR A 184 3.40 34.11 -4.16
N SER A 185 4.15 35.02 -4.78
CA SER A 185 5.28 35.69 -4.12
C SER A 185 4.80 36.72 -3.11
N ILE A 186 5.39 36.70 -1.91
CA ILE A 186 5.12 37.66 -0.84
C ILE A 186 5.68 39.03 -1.20
N ALA A 187 6.86 39.10 -1.83
CA ALA A 187 7.48 40.37 -2.24
C ALA A 187 6.60 41.17 -3.22
N LYS A 188 5.89 40.48 -4.13
CA LYS A 188 5.04 41.13 -5.15
C LYS A 188 3.69 41.60 -4.61
N HIS A 189 3.08 40.84 -3.71
CA HIS A 189 1.69 41.05 -3.31
C HIS A 189 1.53 41.48 -1.84
N GLY A 190 2.55 41.31 -1.01
CA GLY A 190 2.47 41.42 0.45
C GLY A 190 1.89 40.16 1.09
N GLU A 191 2.21 39.92 2.36
CA GLU A 191 1.88 38.66 3.05
C GLU A 191 0.37 38.37 3.08
N ARG A 192 -0.44 39.33 3.52
CA ARG A 192 -1.91 39.18 3.62
C ARG A 192 -2.56 38.90 2.27
N ARG A 193 -2.19 39.64 1.21
CA ARG A 193 -2.80 39.46 -0.12
C ARG A 193 -2.32 38.18 -0.79
N ALA A 194 -1.04 37.83 -0.67
CA ALA A 194 -0.52 36.57 -1.21
C ALA A 194 -1.19 35.35 -0.55
N LEU A 195 -1.41 35.39 0.77
CA LEU A 195 -2.15 34.36 1.48
C LEU A 195 -3.62 34.28 1.02
N ALA A 196 -4.29 35.42 0.86
CA ALA A 196 -5.67 35.48 0.37
C ALA A 196 -5.81 34.92 -1.05
N LEU A 197 -4.85 35.22 -1.94
CA LEU A 197 -4.80 34.66 -3.30
C LEU A 197 -4.61 33.14 -3.26
N ALA A 198 -3.69 32.64 -2.44
CA ALA A 198 -3.47 31.20 -2.27
C ALA A 198 -4.73 30.50 -1.72
N ARG A 199 -5.41 31.11 -0.75
CA ARG A 199 -6.69 30.64 -0.21
C ARG A 199 -7.77 30.58 -1.29
N ARG A 200 -7.97 31.66 -2.04
CA ARG A 200 -8.99 31.74 -3.09
C ARG A 200 -8.73 30.74 -4.21
N ALA A 201 -7.47 30.57 -4.60
CA ALA A 201 -7.08 29.53 -5.55
C ALA A 201 -7.50 28.15 -5.04
N ARG A 202 -7.15 27.85 -3.78
CA ARG A 202 -7.50 26.57 -3.15
C ARG A 202 -9.01 26.32 -3.08
N GLU A 203 -9.79 27.27 -2.60
CA GLU A 203 -11.25 27.17 -2.51
C GLU A 203 -11.90 26.97 -3.90
N LYS A 204 -11.40 27.65 -4.93
CA LYS A 204 -11.86 27.46 -6.31
C LYS A 204 -11.67 26.01 -6.76
N TYR A 205 -10.50 25.42 -6.52
CA TYR A 205 -10.23 24.03 -6.89
C TYR A 205 -11.00 23.02 -6.05
N GLU A 206 -11.19 23.26 -4.76
CA GLU A 206 -12.02 22.41 -3.91
C GLU A 206 -13.48 22.40 -4.38
N ARG A 207 -14.02 23.56 -4.77
CA ARG A 207 -15.35 23.68 -5.35
C ARG A 207 -15.47 22.93 -6.69
N MET A 208 -14.49 23.08 -7.58
CA MET A 208 -14.48 22.31 -8.85
C MET A 208 -14.42 20.81 -8.58
N ARG A 209 -13.59 20.37 -7.63
CA ARG A 209 -13.47 18.96 -7.23
C ARG A 209 -14.77 18.39 -6.63
N GLN A 210 -15.57 19.21 -5.94
CA GLN A 210 -16.86 18.79 -5.41
C GLN A 210 -17.93 18.68 -6.51
N ARG A 211 -17.87 19.56 -7.53
CA ARG A 211 -18.84 19.60 -8.64
C ARG A 211 -18.62 18.52 -9.69
N THR A 212 -17.39 18.06 -9.90
CA THR A 212 -17.08 17.00 -10.85
C THR A 212 -16.98 15.66 -10.12
N PRO A 213 -18.05 14.85 -10.04
CA PRO A 213 -17.86 13.42 -9.83
C PRO A 213 -17.16 12.92 -11.09
N THR A 214 -15.86 12.65 -10.99
CA THR A 214 -15.20 11.88 -12.05
C THR A 214 -15.79 10.48 -11.94
N GLY A 215 -16.68 10.17 -12.88
CA GLY A 215 -17.04 8.80 -13.18
C GLY A 215 -15.76 8.10 -13.63
N ASP A 216 -15.36 7.10 -12.86
CA ASP A 216 -14.57 5.99 -13.37
C ASP A 216 -15.56 4.96 -13.93
#